data_AF-A0A1H8SV38-F1
#
_entry.id   AF-A0A1H8SV38-F1
#
_cell.length_a   1.000
_cell.length_b   1.000
_cell.length_c   1.000
_cell.angle_alpha   90.00
_cell.angle_beta   90.00
_cell.angle_gamma   90.00
#
_symmetry.space_group_name_H-M   'P 1'
#
loop_
_entity.id
_entity.type
_entity.pdbx_description
1 polymer ?
#
loop_
_entity_poly.entity_id
_entity_poly.type
_entity_poly.pdbx_seq_one_letter_code
_entity_poly.pdbx_strand_id
1 'polypeptide(L)'
;MTPATNDPLDFLNSNPQGIQSATQTDLVQLLLYEIIRVKELILYYDSIPNGGGQLGSSILNELVSEAYQSLVNYDTVLMKKYYDLLLNCD
;
A
#
# COMPACT_ATOMS: atom_id res chain seq x y z
N MET A 1 22.89 2.80 -21.78
CA MET A 1 22.58 3.49 -20.51
C MET A 1 21.12 3.87 -20.55
N THR A 2 20.24 2.99 -20.06
CA THR A 2 18.82 3.26 -19.86
C THR A 2 18.64 3.81 -18.44
N PRO A 3 17.74 4.79 -18.22
CA PRO A 3 17.60 5.40 -16.90
C PRO A 3 17.02 4.38 -15.94
N ALA A 4 17.59 4.28 -14.74
CA ALA A 4 17.02 3.52 -13.66
C ALA A 4 15.68 4.17 -13.28
N THR A 5 14.58 3.49 -13.61
CA THR A 5 13.27 3.83 -13.09
C THR A 5 13.32 3.60 -11.59
N ASN A 6 13.30 4.67 -10.80
CA ASN A 6 13.34 4.64 -9.33
C ASN A 6 12.00 4.16 -8.74
N ASP A 7 11.35 3.17 -9.36
CA ASP A 7 10.11 2.61 -8.84
C ASP A 7 10.43 1.36 -8.02
N PRO A 8 10.41 1.44 -6.68
CA PRO A 8 10.70 0.31 -5.81
C PRO A 8 9.66 -0.82 -5.92
N LEU A 9 8.58 -0.65 -6.69
CA LEU A 9 7.53 -1.66 -6.91
C LEU A 9 7.65 -2.40 -8.24
N ASP A 10 8.68 -2.15 -9.04
CA ASP A 10 8.89 -2.80 -10.36
C ASP A 10 9.02 -4.34 -10.26
N PHE A 11 9.41 -4.85 -9.09
CA PHE A 11 9.48 -6.29 -8.83
C PHE A 11 8.11 -6.99 -8.86
N LEU A 12 7.01 -6.27 -8.64
CA LEU A 12 5.64 -6.83 -8.70
C LEU A 12 5.23 -7.19 -10.15
N ASN A 13 5.85 -6.57 -11.16
CA ASN A 13 5.60 -6.89 -12.57
C ASN A 13 6.45 -8.07 -13.07
N SER A 14 7.42 -8.53 -12.28
CA SER A 14 8.33 -9.62 -12.63
C SER A 14 7.93 -10.89 -11.91
N ASN A 15 7.04 -11.68 -12.52
CA ASN A 15 6.52 -12.94 -11.98
C ASN A 15 7.63 -13.92 -11.55
N PRO A 16 7.81 -14.24 -10.25
CA PRO A 16 8.75 -15.27 -9.81
C PRO A 16 7.98 -16.53 -9.43
N GLN A 17 8.11 -17.56 -10.27
CA GLN A 17 7.77 -18.92 -9.86
C GLN A 17 8.69 -19.36 -8.72
N GLY A 18 8.10 -19.44 -7.53
CA GLY A 18 8.51 -20.35 -6.47
C GLY A 18 9.40 -19.76 -5.39
N ILE A 19 8.80 -19.38 -4.25
CA ILE A 19 9.36 -19.62 -2.91
C ILE A 19 8.21 -19.97 -1.95
N GLN A 20 8.39 -21.06 -1.20
CA GLN A 20 7.48 -21.60 -0.21
C GLN A 20 7.36 -20.70 1.03
N SER A 21 6.21 -20.06 1.18
CA SER A 21 5.54 -19.68 2.45
C SER A 21 4.18 -19.06 2.08
N ALA A 22 3.24 -19.92 1.67
CA ALA A 22 2.05 -19.53 0.93
C ALA A 22 1.11 -18.56 1.68
N THR A 23 1.12 -18.53 3.01
CA THR A 23 0.25 -17.64 3.81
C THR A 23 0.89 -16.32 4.22
N GLN A 24 2.22 -16.26 4.34
CA GLN A 24 2.93 -15.07 4.82
C GLN A 24 3.37 -14.16 3.67
N THR A 25 3.74 -14.76 2.53
CA THR A 25 3.90 -14.04 1.26
C THR A 25 2.56 -13.42 0.82
N ASP A 26 1.46 -14.10 1.14
CA ASP A 26 0.10 -13.65 0.85
C ASP A 26 -0.25 -12.38 1.64
N LEU A 27 0.00 -12.32 2.96
CA LEU A 27 -0.30 -11.09 3.73
C LEU A 27 0.49 -9.87 3.22
N VAL A 28 1.76 -10.02 2.88
CA VAL A 28 2.57 -8.93 2.31
C VAL A 28 1.99 -8.48 0.98
N GLN A 29 1.65 -9.43 0.10
CA GLN A 29 1.08 -9.13 -1.22
C GLN A 29 -0.30 -8.49 -1.12
N LEU A 30 -1.17 -9.01 -0.26
CA LEU A 30 -2.51 -8.47 0.03
C LEU A 30 -2.42 -7.06 0.59
N LEU A 31 -1.52 -6.82 1.54
CA LEU A 31 -1.33 -5.49 2.11
C LEU A 31 -0.80 -4.50 1.07
N LEU A 32 0.17 -4.89 0.24
CA LEU A 32 0.68 -4.05 -0.84
C LEU A 32 -0.42 -3.70 -1.86
N TYR A 33 -1.28 -4.67 -2.20
CA TYR A 33 -2.42 -4.43 -3.09
C TYR A 33 -3.38 -3.39 -2.51
N GLU A 34 -3.77 -3.55 -1.24
CA GLU A 34 -4.68 -2.61 -0.57
C GLU A 34 -4.06 -1.21 -0.42
N ILE A 35 -2.75 -1.12 -0.16
CA ILE A 35 -2.05 0.16 -0.13
C ILE A 35 -2.12 0.86 -1.49
N ILE A 36 -1.94 0.14 -2.60
CA ILE A 36 -2.05 0.71 -3.95
C ILE A 36 -3.49 1.18 -4.20
N ARG A 37 -4.50 0.38 -3.85
CA ARG A 37 -5.92 0.74 -3.96
C ARG A 37 -6.24 2.04 -3.21
N VAL A 38 -5.80 2.16 -1.96
CA VAL A 38 -6.05 3.36 -1.15
C VAL A 38 -5.28 4.58 -1.65
N LYS A 39 -4.12 4.40 -2.29
CA LYS A 39 -3.43 5.51 -2.98
C LYS A 39 -4.25 6.09 -4.13
N GLU A 40 -5.01 5.28 -4.86
CA GLU A 40 -5.92 5.80 -5.89
C GLU A 40 -7.07 6.61 -5.27
N LEU A 41 -7.58 6.18 -4.11
CA LEU A 41 -8.59 6.92 -3.35
C LEU A 41 -8.04 8.27 -2.84
N ILE A 42 -6.79 8.32 -2.39
CA ILE A 42 -6.09 9.56 -2.03
C ILE A 42 -6.07 10.54 -3.21
N LEU A 43 -5.71 10.06 -4.41
CA LEU A 43 -5.70 10.91 -5.62
C LEU A 43 -7.10 11.48 -5.92
N TYR A 44 -8.15 10.69 -5.70
CA TYR A 44 -9.52 11.18 -5.81
C TYR A 44 -9.81 12.30 -4.79
N TYR A 45 -9.49 12.11 -3.51
CA TYR A 45 -9.68 13.14 -2.49
C TYR A 45 -8.87 14.42 -2.78
N ASP A 46 -7.63 14.29 -3.24
CA ASP A 46 -6.78 15.42 -3.64
C ASP A 46 -7.35 16.20 -4.83
N SER A 47 -8.12 15.54 -5.70
CA SER A 47 -8.77 16.20 -6.84
C SER A 47 -9.97 17.08 -6.46
N ILE A 48 -10.48 16.96 -5.23
CA ILE A 48 -11.64 17.73 -4.77
C ILE A 48 -11.25 19.22 -4.58
N PRO A 49 -11.91 20.15 -5.29
CA PRO A 49 -11.54 21.56 -5.25
C PRO A 49 -11.80 22.21 -3.88
N ASN A 50 -11.17 23.38 -3.68
CA ASN A 50 -11.29 24.18 -2.45
C ASN A 50 -10.88 23.44 -1.16
N GLY A 51 -10.02 22.44 -1.29
CA GLY A 51 -9.53 21.65 -0.15
C GLY A 51 -10.58 20.72 0.47
N GLY A 52 -11.71 20.48 -0.21
CA GLY A 52 -12.80 19.66 0.34
C GLY A 52 -12.40 18.22 0.68
N GLY A 53 -11.34 17.69 0.04
CA GLY A 53 -10.80 16.37 0.33
C GLY A 53 -9.54 16.35 1.20
N GLN A 54 -9.01 17.49 1.65
CA GLN A 54 -7.71 17.52 2.35
C GLN A 54 -7.66 16.69 3.62
N LEU A 55 -8.74 16.70 4.42
CA LEU A 55 -8.77 15.90 5.65
C LEU A 55 -8.78 14.40 5.34
N GLY A 56 -9.63 13.97 4.40
CA GLY A 56 -9.69 12.57 3.97
C GLY A 56 -8.35 12.10 3.39
N SER A 57 -7.77 12.88 2.48
CA SER A 57 -6.45 12.62 1.91
C SER A 57 -5.36 12.53 3.00
N SER A 58 -5.34 13.45 3.97
CA SER A 58 -4.33 13.45 5.05
C SER A 58 -4.42 12.20 5.93
N ILE A 59 -5.63 11.81 6.32
CA ILE A 59 -5.87 10.60 7.13
C ILE A 59 -5.45 9.35 6.36
N LEU A 60 -5.83 9.25 5.08
CA LEU A 60 -5.48 8.10 4.25
C LEU A 60 -3.96 8.02 3.98
N ASN A 61 -3.28 9.16 3.81
CA ASN A 61 -1.82 9.22 3.68
C ASN A 61 -1.12 8.73 4.95
N GLU A 62 -1.59 9.13 6.13
CA GLU A 62 -1.06 8.65 7.41
C GLU A 62 -1.25 7.13 7.53
N LEU A 63 -2.45 6.64 7.22
CA LEU A 63 -2.77 5.22 7.27
C LEU A 63 -1.89 4.38 6.32
N VAL A 64 -1.71 4.84 5.07
CA VAL A 64 -0.83 4.20 4.10
C VAL A 64 0.63 4.21 4.57
N SER A 65 1.09 5.32 5.17
CA SER A 65 2.44 5.43 5.71
C SER A 65 2.67 4.41 6.83
N GLU A 66 1.75 4.29 7.79
CA GLU A 66 1.85 3.31 8.86
C GLU A 66 1.80 1.87 8.35
N ALA A 67 0.95 1.59 7.36
CA ALA A 67 0.90 0.29 6.70
C ALA A 67 2.24 -0.06 6.02
N TYR A 68 2.86 0.88 5.31
CA TYR A 68 4.20 0.70 4.76
C TYR A 68 5.26 0.47 5.84
N GLN A 69 5.20 1.20 6.95
CA GLN A 69 6.14 0.99 8.06
C GLN A 69 6.03 -0.41 8.64
N SER A 70 4.81 -0.97 8.73
CA SER A 70 4.63 -2.36 9.16
C SER A 70 5.33 -3.35 8.23
N LEU A 71 5.30 -3.10 6.91
CA LEU A 71 6.01 -3.89 5.91
C LEU A 71 7.53 -3.79 6.06
N VAL A 72 8.05 -2.56 6.19
CA VAL A 72 9.49 -2.29 6.35
C VAL A 72 10.05 -2.94 7.61
N ASN A 73 9.32 -2.87 8.72
CA ASN A 73 9.73 -3.44 10.01
C ASN A 73 9.43 -4.94 10.13
N TYR A 74 8.79 -5.52 9.11
CA TYR A 74 8.33 -6.91 9.10
C TYR A 74 7.42 -7.27 10.30
N ASP A 75 6.62 -6.32 10.78
CA ASP A 75 5.69 -6.54 11.90
C ASP A 75 4.38 -7.14 11.38
N THR A 76 4.29 -8.47 11.41
CA THR A 76 3.14 -9.21 10.87
C THR A 76 1.83 -8.96 11.63
N VAL A 77 1.89 -8.53 12.90
CA VAL A 77 0.70 -8.18 13.68
C VAL A 77 0.16 -6.84 13.20
N LEU A 78 1.03 -5.84 13.01
CA LEU A 78 0.64 -4.56 12.43
C LEU A 78 0.21 -4.71 10.97
N MET A 79 0.91 -5.51 10.16
CA MET A 79 0.52 -5.76 8.77
C MET A 79 -0.92 -6.27 8.69
N LYS A 80 -1.28 -7.25 9.53
CA LYS A 80 -2.64 -7.79 9.55
C LYS A 80 -3.66 -6.74 9.95
N LYS A 81 -3.35 -5.93 10.98
CA LYS A 81 -4.20 -4.83 11.43
C LYS A 81 -4.43 -3.79 10.32
N TYR A 82 -3.38 -3.34 9.65
CA TYR A 82 -3.49 -2.36 8.57
C TYR A 82 -4.14 -2.94 7.33
N TYR A 83 -3.91 -4.21 7.01
CA TYR A 83 -4.63 -4.89 5.93
C TYR A 83 -6.14 -4.88 6.18
N ASP A 84 -6.56 -5.32 7.37
CA ASP A 84 -7.99 -5.36 7.73
C ASP A 84 -8.59 -3.94 7.73
N LEU A 85 -7.83 -2.91 8.10
CA LEU A 85 -8.30 -1.53 8.11
C LEU A 85 -8.41 -0.94 6.70
N LEU A 86 -7.38 -1.14 5.86
CA LEU A 86 -7.36 -0.67 4.46
C LEU A 86 -8.40 -1.38 3.60
N LEU A 87 -8.69 -2.66 3.87
CA LEU A 87 -9.74 -3.42 3.18
C LEU A 87 -11.13 -2.77 3.35
N ASN A 88 -11.35 -2.03 4.44
CA ASN A 88 -12.62 -1.37 4.75
C ASN A 88 -12.61 0.14 4.42
N CYS A 89 -11.57 0.66 3.74
CA CYS A 89 -11.59 2.01 3.20
C CYS A 89 -12.34 2.05 1.85
N ASP A 90 -13.31 2.97 1.74
CA ASP A 90 -14.07 3.33 0.54
C ASP A 90 -14.15 4.85 0.39
#